data_AF-A0A352XLQ2-F1
#
_entry.id   AF-A0A352XLQ2-F1
#
_cell.length_a   1.000
_cell.length_b   1.000
_cell.length_c   1.000
_cell.angle_alpha   90.00
_cell.angle_beta   90.00
_cell.angle_gamma   90.00
#
_symmetry.space_group_name_H-M   'P 1'
#
loop_
_entity.id
_entity.type
_entity.pdbx_description
1 polymer ?
#
loop_
_entity_poly.entity_id
_entity_poly.type
_entity_poly.pdbx_seq_one_letter_code
_entity_poly.pdbx_strand_id
1 'polypeptide(L)'
;MIYVTLIWALAGLLVGIVFASFFEWTLHKYVMHRPVGKFRYAFNAHAVVHHQTFKADHTYHLQNDKDKETIPMAWWNGPVLIMIGMIPYVVISLLVKEWAFTIGGLIAFAGYYGVYEYLHWCMHLPKARRCEKPEFFRRINGHHLLHHRYMHKNFNVVLPLADWVLGTLLIRSKTRFAQATGPSLPNVQPLESQSLDQ
;
A
#
# COMPACT_ATOMS: atom_id res chain seq x y z
N MET A 1 7.55 -35.52 -8.95
CA MET A 1 6.27 -34.82 -9.18
C MET A 1 6.01 -33.77 -8.10
N ILE A 2 5.97 -34.11 -6.82
CA ILE A 2 5.70 -33.14 -5.74
C ILE A 2 6.70 -31.97 -5.67
N TYR A 3 8.00 -32.22 -5.85
CA TYR A 3 9.01 -31.15 -5.84
C TYR A 3 8.82 -30.13 -6.96
N VAL A 4 8.44 -30.57 -8.16
CA VAL A 4 8.18 -29.69 -9.32
C VAL A 4 6.97 -28.80 -9.02
N THR A 5 5.89 -29.39 -8.50
CA THR A 5 4.70 -28.65 -8.05
C THR A 5 5.04 -27.61 -6.99
N LEU A 6 5.85 -27.96 -5.98
CA LEU A 6 6.27 -27.02 -4.93
C LEU A 6 7.14 -25.89 -5.47
N ILE A 7 8.04 -26.19 -6.41
CA ILE A 7 8.87 -25.17 -7.08
C ILE A 7 7.99 -24.17 -7.83
N TRP A 8 7.01 -24.64 -8.61
CA TRP A 8 6.08 -23.76 -9.33
C TRP A 8 5.22 -22.92 -8.39
N ALA A 9 4.72 -23.51 -7.30
CA ALA A 9 3.98 -22.76 -6.29
C ALA A 9 4.84 -21.68 -5.61
N LEU A 10 6.09 -22.02 -5.25
CA LEU A 10 7.02 -21.05 -4.67
C LEU A 10 7.37 -19.94 -5.66
N ALA A 11 7.60 -20.28 -6.93
CA ALA A 11 7.85 -19.31 -7.98
C ALA A 11 6.66 -18.36 -8.15
N GLY A 12 5.44 -18.89 -8.20
CA GLY A 12 4.20 -18.11 -8.25
C GLY A 12 4.05 -17.18 -7.06
N LEU A 13 4.40 -17.65 -5.87
CA LEU A 13 4.34 -16.86 -4.64
C LEU A 13 5.35 -15.69 -4.66
N LEU A 14 6.61 -15.96 -5.02
CA LEU A 14 7.66 -14.94 -5.05
C LEU A 14 7.39 -13.88 -6.12
N VAL A 15 7.01 -14.32 -7.33
CA VAL A 15 6.59 -13.42 -8.41
C VAL A 15 5.34 -12.64 -7.99
N GLY A 16 4.42 -13.30 -7.27
CA GLY A 16 3.21 -12.74 -6.66
C GLY A 16 3.47 -11.52 -5.79
N ILE A 17 4.43 -11.61 -4.87
CA ILE A 17 4.75 -10.52 -3.94
C ILE A 17 5.31 -9.30 -4.70
N VAL A 18 6.21 -9.54 -5.66
CA VAL A 18 6.78 -8.47 -6.50
C VAL A 18 5.67 -7.83 -7.33
N PHE A 19 4.89 -8.65 -8.03
CA PHE A 19 3.76 -8.20 -8.84
C PHE A 19 2.76 -7.38 -8.01
N ALA A 20 2.43 -7.81 -6.80
CA ALA A 20 1.50 -7.10 -5.91
C ALA A 20 1.97 -5.69 -5.57
N SER A 21 3.27 -5.48 -5.34
CA SER A 21 3.83 -4.14 -5.12
C SER A 21 3.64 -3.24 -6.36
N PHE A 22 3.92 -3.73 -7.56
CA PHE A 22 3.70 -2.95 -8.79
C PHE A 22 2.23 -2.72 -9.11
N PHE A 23 1.37 -3.71 -8.83
CA PHE A 23 -0.07 -3.60 -9.01
C PHE A 23 -0.66 -2.55 -8.06
N GLU A 24 -0.35 -2.63 -6.77
CA GLU A 24 -0.74 -1.66 -5.76
C GLU A 24 -0.32 -0.25 -6.18
N TRP A 25 0.95 -0.07 -6.55
CA TRP A 25 1.47 1.22 -7.00
C TRP A 25 0.69 1.76 -8.21
N THR A 26 0.40 0.89 -9.18
CA THR A 26 -0.33 1.26 -10.40
C THR A 26 -1.77 1.68 -10.08
N LEU A 27 -2.48 0.86 -9.30
CA LEU A 27 -3.83 1.15 -8.84
C LEU A 27 -3.87 2.47 -8.07
N HIS A 28 -2.97 2.62 -7.10
CA HIS A 28 -2.94 3.76 -6.22
C HIS A 28 -2.63 5.05 -7.00
N LYS A 29 -1.60 5.05 -7.84
CA LYS A 29 -1.20 6.23 -8.62
C LYS A 29 -2.18 6.62 -9.72
N TYR A 30 -2.66 5.64 -10.50
CA TYR A 30 -3.40 5.93 -11.75
C TYR A 30 -4.90 5.78 -11.63
N VAL A 31 -5.41 5.10 -10.60
CA VAL A 31 -6.85 4.85 -10.42
C VAL A 31 -7.39 5.53 -9.16
N MET A 32 -6.61 5.56 -8.08
CA MET A 32 -7.02 6.15 -6.80
C MET A 32 -6.60 7.62 -6.66
N HIS A 33 -5.48 8.04 -7.28
CA HIS A 33 -5.04 9.44 -7.32
C HIS A 33 -5.38 10.17 -8.62
N ARG A 34 -5.94 9.46 -9.61
CA ARG A 34 -6.34 10.05 -10.88
C ARG A 34 -7.70 9.54 -11.35
N PRO A 35 -8.57 10.42 -11.86
CA PRO A 35 -9.81 9.97 -12.48
C PRO A 35 -9.56 9.18 -13.77
N VAL A 36 -10.22 8.03 -13.95
CA VAL A 36 -10.04 7.16 -15.14
C VAL A 36 -11.28 7.25 -16.03
N GLY A 37 -11.21 7.98 -17.16
CA GLY A 37 -12.36 8.15 -18.06
C GLY A 37 -13.58 8.73 -17.35
N LYS A 38 -14.69 7.99 -17.28
CA LYS A 38 -15.89 8.32 -16.47
C LYS A 38 -15.93 7.63 -15.10
N PHE A 39 -15.03 6.69 -14.83
CA PHE A 39 -14.94 6.01 -13.54
C PHE A 39 -14.32 6.97 -12.51
N ARG A 40 -15.07 7.22 -11.43
CA ARG A 40 -14.71 8.17 -10.36
C ARG A 40 -14.69 7.57 -8.96
N TYR A 41 -15.19 6.34 -8.80
CA TYR A 41 -15.35 5.71 -7.49
C TYR A 41 -14.05 5.67 -6.69
N ALA A 42 -13.00 5.05 -7.23
CA ALA A 42 -11.72 4.90 -6.52
C ALA A 42 -11.06 6.24 -6.21
N PHE A 43 -11.07 7.17 -7.17
CA PHE A 43 -10.55 8.53 -6.99
C PHE A 43 -11.29 9.29 -5.89
N ASN A 44 -12.62 9.27 -5.91
CA ASN A 44 -13.43 9.96 -4.91
C ASN A 44 -13.26 9.34 -3.53
N ALA A 45 -13.29 8.01 -3.42
CA ALA A 45 -13.12 7.33 -2.13
C ALA A 45 -11.74 7.60 -1.53
N HIS A 46 -10.69 7.64 -2.36
CA HIS A 46 -9.33 7.76 -1.88
C HIS A 46 -8.79 9.20 -1.86
N ALA A 47 -8.58 9.81 -3.02
CA ALA A 47 -7.96 11.14 -3.09
C ALA A 47 -8.86 12.27 -2.55
N VAL A 48 -10.19 12.11 -2.65
CA VAL A 48 -11.12 13.12 -2.13
C VAL A 48 -11.49 12.81 -0.69
N VAL A 49 -12.10 11.66 -0.38
CA VAL A 49 -12.60 11.38 0.97
C VAL A 49 -11.45 11.03 1.92
N HIS A 50 -10.72 9.94 1.66
CA HIS A 50 -9.68 9.46 2.59
C HIS A 50 -8.60 10.51 2.87
N HIS A 51 -8.02 11.14 1.85
CA HIS A 51 -6.97 12.16 2.01
C HIS A 51 -7.45 13.52 2.56
N GLN A 52 -8.74 13.84 2.48
CA GLN A 52 -9.28 15.03 3.14
C GLN A 52 -9.53 14.79 4.63
N THR A 53 -9.97 13.57 4.98
CA THR A 53 -10.24 13.13 6.34
C THR A 53 -8.94 12.90 7.11
N PHE A 54 -8.00 12.16 6.53
CA PHE A 54 -6.70 11.86 7.11
C PHE A 54 -5.65 12.66 6.36
N LYS A 55 -5.10 13.71 6.97
CA LYS A 55 -3.97 14.46 6.40
C LYS A 55 -2.67 14.01 7.04
N ALA A 56 -1.56 14.67 6.70
CA ALA A 56 -0.27 14.36 7.32
C ALA A 56 -0.06 15.01 8.72
N ASP A 57 -1.07 15.75 9.23
CA ASP A 57 -1.01 16.44 10.51
C ASP A 57 -1.68 15.65 11.64
N HIS A 58 -2.06 16.31 12.73
CA HIS A 58 -2.76 15.67 13.86
C HIS A 58 -4.02 14.87 13.44
N THR A 59 -4.58 15.13 12.25
CA THR A 59 -5.71 14.38 11.68
C THR A 59 -5.33 13.07 10.96
N TYR A 60 -4.04 12.73 10.86
CA TYR A 60 -3.58 11.48 10.23
C TYR A 60 -4.18 10.23 10.87
N HIS A 61 -4.33 10.26 12.20
CA HIS A 61 -5.03 9.21 12.93
C HIS A 61 -6.53 9.54 13.03
N LEU A 62 -7.36 8.52 13.15
CA LEU A 62 -8.81 8.65 13.33
C LEU A 62 -9.17 9.60 14.47
N GLN A 63 -9.92 10.65 14.15
CA GLN A 63 -10.41 11.64 15.12
C GLN A 63 -11.88 11.38 15.48
N ASN A 64 -12.73 11.03 14.51
CA ASN A 64 -14.14 10.71 14.73
C ASN A 64 -14.44 9.28 14.33
N ASP A 65 -15.15 8.54 15.18
CA ASP A 65 -15.46 7.12 14.93
C ASP A 65 -16.26 6.87 13.63
N LYS A 66 -17.07 7.84 13.18
CA LYS A 66 -17.79 7.74 11.90
C LYS A 66 -16.87 7.62 10.68
N ASP A 67 -15.67 8.20 10.76
CA ASP A 67 -14.74 8.27 9.63
C ASP A 67 -13.96 6.94 9.46
N LYS A 68 -14.11 6.03 10.42
CA LYS A 68 -13.46 4.72 10.45
C LYS A 68 -13.79 3.86 9.23
N GLU A 69 -14.99 4.01 8.69
CA GLU A 69 -15.43 3.29 7.48
C GLU A 69 -14.75 3.78 6.20
N THR A 70 -14.06 4.93 6.25
CA THR A 70 -13.31 5.51 5.11
C THR A 70 -11.83 5.11 5.09
N ILE A 71 -11.39 4.30 6.06
CA ILE A 71 -10.04 3.74 6.08
C ILE A 71 -9.93 2.56 5.10
N PRO A 72 -10.72 1.48 5.23
CA PRO A 72 -10.57 0.32 4.39
C PRO A 72 -11.21 0.55 3.01
N MET A 73 -10.79 -0.26 2.05
CA MET A 73 -11.54 -0.38 0.81
C MET A 73 -12.91 -1.02 1.07
N ALA A 74 -13.91 -0.72 0.22
CA ALA A 74 -15.18 -1.44 0.27
C ALA A 74 -14.94 -2.95 0.11
N TRP A 75 -15.68 -3.77 0.85
CA TRP A 75 -15.42 -5.22 0.95
C TRP A 75 -15.34 -5.94 -0.42
N TRP A 76 -16.08 -5.45 -1.42
CA TRP A 76 -16.12 -6.03 -2.77
C TRP A 76 -14.88 -5.70 -3.61
N ASN A 77 -14.09 -4.69 -3.24
CA ASN A 77 -12.84 -4.35 -3.93
C ASN A 77 -11.85 -5.50 -3.86
N GLY A 78 -11.74 -6.19 -2.71
CA GLY A 78 -10.83 -7.33 -2.55
C GLY A 78 -11.04 -8.42 -3.61
N PRO A 79 -12.24 -9.04 -3.69
CA PRO A 79 -12.55 -10.01 -4.73
C PRO A 79 -12.30 -9.49 -6.15
N VAL A 80 -12.69 -8.25 -6.46
CA VAL A 80 -12.51 -7.67 -7.81
C VAL A 80 -11.03 -7.50 -8.16
N LEU A 81 -10.25 -6.91 -7.27
CA LEU A 81 -8.82 -6.67 -7.49
C LEU A 81 -8.04 -7.98 -7.57
N ILE A 82 -8.37 -8.96 -6.72
CA ILE A 82 -7.78 -10.31 -6.79
C ILE A 82 -8.11 -10.97 -8.13
N MET A 83 -9.37 -10.93 -8.58
CA MET A 83 -9.74 -11.50 -9.89
C MET A 83 -8.95 -10.85 -11.04
N ILE A 84 -8.85 -9.51 -11.06
CA ILE A 84 -8.09 -8.78 -12.08
C ILE A 84 -6.59 -9.11 -12.01
N GLY A 85 -6.01 -9.08 -10.80
CA GLY A 85 -4.58 -9.35 -10.58
C GLY A 85 -4.18 -10.79 -10.93
N MET A 86 -5.11 -11.74 -10.85
CA MET A 86 -4.85 -13.14 -11.18
C MET A 86 -4.91 -13.47 -12.68
N ILE A 87 -5.41 -12.56 -13.53
CA ILE A 87 -5.45 -12.76 -14.99
C ILE A 87 -4.09 -13.18 -15.57
N PRO A 88 -2.97 -12.47 -15.34
CA PRO A 88 -1.66 -12.87 -15.89
C PRO A 88 -1.20 -14.25 -15.38
N TYR A 89 -1.50 -14.62 -14.14
CA TYR A 89 -1.14 -15.93 -13.59
C TYR A 89 -1.87 -17.06 -14.29
N VAL A 90 -3.19 -16.91 -14.50
CA VAL A 90 -4.00 -17.88 -15.24
C VAL A 90 -3.49 -18.03 -16.68
N VAL A 91 -3.21 -16.91 -17.36
CA VAL A 91 -2.66 -16.94 -18.72
C VAL A 91 -1.31 -17.66 -18.77
N ILE A 92 -0.39 -17.36 -17.85
CA ILE A 92 0.91 -18.03 -17.78
C ILE A 92 0.73 -19.52 -17.50
N SER A 93 -0.08 -19.90 -16.51
CA SER A 93 -0.35 -21.31 -16.18
C SER A 93 -0.99 -22.08 -17.33
N LEU A 94 -1.84 -21.44 -18.15
CA LEU A 94 -2.36 -22.06 -19.37
C LEU A 94 -1.26 -22.34 -20.40
N LEU A 95 -0.31 -21.42 -20.58
CA LEU A 95 0.80 -21.56 -21.52
C LEU A 95 1.81 -22.61 -21.07
N VAL A 96 2.20 -22.61 -19.79
CA VAL A 96 3.20 -23.54 -19.24
C VAL A 96 2.61 -24.86 -18.75
N LYS A 97 1.27 -24.96 -18.69
CA LYS A 97 0.50 -26.12 -18.19
C LYS A 97 0.78 -26.48 -16.72
N GLU A 98 1.15 -25.49 -15.91
CA GLU A 98 1.53 -25.66 -14.50
C GLU A 98 0.67 -24.76 -13.61
N TRP A 99 -0.41 -25.33 -13.07
CA TRP A 99 -1.40 -24.62 -12.26
C TRP A 99 -0.92 -24.29 -10.85
N ALA A 100 0.09 -24.98 -10.35
CA ALA A 100 0.70 -24.70 -9.06
C ALA A 100 1.24 -23.25 -8.98
N PHE A 101 1.72 -22.70 -10.10
CA PHE A 101 2.11 -21.30 -10.21
C PHE A 101 0.97 -20.33 -9.91
N THR A 102 -0.23 -20.59 -10.46
CA THR A 102 -1.43 -19.79 -10.15
C THR A 102 -1.82 -19.89 -8.68
N ILE A 103 -1.73 -21.07 -8.06
CA ILE A 103 -2.02 -21.25 -6.63
C ILE A 103 -1.05 -20.41 -5.77
N GLY A 104 0.25 -20.47 -6.08
CA GLY A 104 1.27 -19.65 -5.42
C GLY A 104 1.00 -18.15 -5.57
N GLY A 105 0.69 -17.71 -6.79
CA GLY A 105 0.33 -16.32 -7.09
C GLY A 105 -0.91 -15.86 -6.34
N LEU A 106 -1.95 -16.70 -6.24
CA LEU A 106 -3.18 -16.40 -5.51
C LEU A 106 -2.89 -16.19 -4.01
N ILE A 107 -2.11 -17.08 -3.40
CA ILE A 107 -1.73 -16.97 -1.99
C ILE A 107 -0.97 -15.66 -1.75
N ALA A 108 0.00 -15.35 -2.60
CA ALA A 108 0.77 -14.11 -2.49
C ALA A 108 -0.10 -12.86 -2.65
N PHE A 109 -0.92 -12.80 -3.71
CA PHE A 109 -1.68 -11.60 -4.05
C PHE A 109 -2.84 -11.35 -3.08
N ALA A 110 -3.60 -12.40 -2.72
CA ALA A 110 -4.66 -12.30 -1.73
C ALA A 110 -4.10 -11.99 -0.33
N GLY A 111 -3.00 -12.64 0.04
CA GLY A 111 -2.27 -12.36 1.28
C GLY A 111 -1.78 -10.91 1.33
N TYR A 112 -1.19 -10.42 0.24
CA TYR A 112 -0.73 -9.03 0.13
C TYR A 112 -1.88 -8.04 0.27
N TYR A 113 -3.02 -8.27 -0.38
CA TYR A 113 -4.21 -7.42 -0.22
C TYR A 113 -4.69 -7.39 1.24
N GLY A 114 -4.77 -8.55 1.91
CA GLY A 114 -5.14 -8.61 3.32
C GLY A 114 -4.15 -7.88 4.23
N VAL A 115 -2.85 -8.01 3.96
CA VAL A 115 -1.80 -7.26 4.66
C VAL A 115 -1.91 -5.76 4.40
N TYR A 116 -2.19 -5.35 3.16
CA TYR A 116 -2.42 -3.95 2.79
C TYR A 116 -3.54 -3.35 3.63
N GLU A 117 -4.74 -3.95 3.60
CA GLU A 117 -5.90 -3.44 4.33
C GLU A 117 -5.64 -3.40 5.84
N TYR A 118 -5.03 -4.44 6.38
CA TYR A 118 -4.76 -4.52 7.81
C TYR A 118 -3.71 -3.52 8.28
N LEU A 119 -2.60 -3.37 7.55
CA LEU A 119 -1.55 -2.43 7.91
C LEU A 119 -2.03 -0.99 7.74
N HIS A 120 -2.68 -0.65 6.62
CA HIS A 120 -3.28 0.66 6.39
C HIS A 120 -4.28 1.04 7.49
N TRP A 121 -5.13 0.09 7.89
CA TRP A 121 -6.02 0.25 9.03
C TRP A 121 -5.26 0.53 10.34
N CYS A 122 -4.19 -0.22 10.61
CA CYS A 122 -3.39 -0.01 11.80
C CYS A 122 -2.65 1.34 11.81
N MET A 123 -2.27 1.85 10.64
CA MET A 123 -1.63 3.16 10.48
C MET A 123 -2.59 4.29 10.87
N HIS A 124 -3.84 4.26 10.41
CA HIS A 124 -4.83 5.31 10.70
C HIS A 124 -5.56 5.11 12.04
N LEU A 125 -5.61 3.90 12.58
CA LEU A 125 -6.22 3.59 13.87
C LEU A 125 -5.23 2.88 14.80
N PRO A 126 -4.20 3.55 15.32
CA PRO A 126 -3.20 2.93 16.18
C PRO A 126 -3.83 2.46 17.50
N LYS A 127 -3.50 1.24 17.94
CA LYS A 127 -3.98 0.65 19.21
C LYS A 127 -2.90 -0.06 20.01
N ALA A 128 -1.62 0.30 19.79
CA ALA A 128 -0.45 -0.35 20.39
C ALA A 128 -0.40 -1.87 20.13
N ARG A 129 -0.92 -2.29 18.97
CA ARG A 129 -0.96 -3.70 18.56
C ARG A 129 0.45 -4.24 18.37
N ARG A 130 0.61 -5.57 18.43
CA ARG A 130 1.93 -6.21 18.24
C ARG A 130 2.55 -5.87 16.88
N CYS A 131 1.74 -5.75 15.82
CA CYS A 131 2.21 -5.36 14.49
C CYS A 131 2.71 -3.90 14.40
N GLU A 132 2.31 -3.01 15.31
CA GLU A 132 2.67 -1.58 15.29
C GLU A 132 4.03 -1.28 15.97
N LYS A 133 4.57 -2.26 16.70
CA LYS A 133 5.79 -2.10 17.51
C LYS A 133 7.09 -2.22 16.72
N PRO A 134 7.24 -3.17 15.77
CA PRO A 134 8.48 -3.34 15.03
C PRO A 134 8.86 -2.10 14.22
N GLU A 135 10.17 -1.87 14.08
CA GLU A 135 10.71 -0.75 13.32
C GLU A 135 10.27 -0.77 11.85
N PHE A 136 10.10 -1.95 11.25
CA PHE A 136 9.59 -2.08 9.90
C PHE A 136 8.21 -1.42 9.74
N PHE A 137 7.26 -1.69 10.64
CA PHE A 137 5.94 -1.06 10.63
C PHE A 137 6.05 0.45 10.75
N ARG A 138 6.90 0.94 11.67
CA ARG A 138 7.10 2.38 11.87
C ARG A 138 7.59 3.04 10.58
N ARG A 139 8.57 2.43 9.90
CA ARG A 139 9.09 2.96 8.63
C ARG A 139 8.03 3.03 7.54
N ILE A 140 7.24 1.98 7.33
CA ILE A 140 6.17 1.99 6.32
C ILE A 140 5.01 2.93 6.72
N ASN A 141 4.74 3.11 8.02
CA ASN A 141 3.77 4.09 8.51
C ASN A 141 4.27 5.53 8.25
N GLY A 142 5.56 5.80 8.46
CA GLY A 142 6.18 7.07 8.08
C GLY A 142 6.20 7.31 6.57
N HIS A 143 6.43 6.25 5.78
CA HIS A 143 6.33 6.28 4.31
C HIS A 143 4.93 6.67 3.85
N HIS A 144 3.89 6.06 4.44
CA HIS A 144 2.48 6.39 4.18
C HIS A 144 2.08 7.78 4.69
N LEU A 145 2.61 8.23 5.83
CA LEU A 145 2.42 9.60 6.29
C LEU A 145 2.98 10.62 5.29
N LEU A 146 4.16 10.35 4.71
CA LEU A 146 4.73 11.18 3.66
C LEU A 146 3.89 11.14 2.37
N HIS A 147 3.23 10.02 2.07
CA HIS A 147 2.26 9.94 0.98
C HIS A 147 1.09 10.90 1.20
N HIS A 148 0.51 10.91 2.41
CA HIS A 148 -0.53 11.87 2.81
C HIS A 148 -0.08 13.34 2.73
N ARG A 149 1.22 13.60 2.91
CA ARG A 149 1.80 14.94 2.71
C ARG A 149 2.04 15.28 1.23
N TYR A 150 2.54 14.31 0.48
CA TYR A 150 2.99 14.43 -0.90
C TYR A 150 2.30 13.35 -1.75
N MET A 151 1.03 13.56 -2.08
CA MET A 151 0.14 12.56 -2.73
C MET A 151 0.61 12.05 -4.12
N HIS A 152 1.75 12.52 -4.60
CA HIS A 152 2.41 12.07 -5.83
C HIS A 152 3.68 11.21 -5.57
N LYS A 153 3.93 10.84 -4.31
CA LYS A 153 5.06 10.01 -3.84
C LYS A 153 4.53 8.89 -2.96
N ASN A 154 5.34 7.84 -2.74
CA ASN A 154 5.07 6.78 -1.76
C ASN A 154 3.72 6.05 -1.94
N PHE A 155 3.45 5.53 -3.14
CA PHE A 155 2.18 4.87 -3.43
C PHE A 155 2.06 3.44 -2.85
N ASN A 156 3.14 2.78 -2.47
CA ASN A 156 3.04 1.50 -1.78
C ASN A 156 2.89 1.70 -0.27
N VAL A 157 1.96 0.98 0.34
CA VAL A 157 1.73 0.91 1.79
C VAL A 157 2.47 -0.28 2.41
N VAL A 158 2.53 -1.42 1.71
CA VAL A 158 3.10 -2.67 2.27
C VAL A 158 4.58 -2.81 1.94
N LEU A 159 4.92 -2.92 0.64
CA LEU A 159 6.27 -3.12 0.16
C LEU A 159 6.63 -2.01 -0.84
N PRO A 160 7.48 -1.02 -0.49
CA PRO A 160 7.82 0.11 -1.34
C PRO A 160 8.82 -0.22 -2.47
N LEU A 161 8.70 -1.42 -3.04
CA LEU A 161 9.54 -1.88 -4.14
C LEU A 161 9.24 -1.07 -5.42
N ALA A 162 7.97 -0.94 -5.83
CA ALA A 162 7.63 -0.16 -7.00
C ALA A 162 7.91 1.33 -6.82
N ASP A 163 7.70 1.89 -5.62
CA ASP A 163 8.14 3.25 -5.31
C ASP A 163 9.63 3.48 -5.50
N TRP A 164 10.45 2.53 -5.04
CA TRP A 164 11.90 2.59 -5.22
C TRP A 164 12.29 2.48 -6.69
N VAL A 165 11.78 1.47 -7.39
CA VAL A 165 12.11 1.20 -8.80
C VAL A 165 11.63 2.34 -9.73
N LEU A 166 10.47 2.93 -9.46
CA LEU A 166 9.83 3.93 -10.32
C LEU A 166 10.07 5.38 -9.88
N GLY A 167 10.95 5.61 -8.89
CA GLY A 167 11.40 6.96 -8.50
C GLY A 167 10.36 7.79 -7.73
N THR A 168 9.42 7.14 -7.06
CA THR A 168 8.40 7.80 -6.22
C THR A 168 8.64 7.64 -4.72
N LEU A 169 9.70 6.92 -4.31
CA LEU A 169 10.12 6.81 -2.93
C LEU A 169 10.64 8.15 -2.36
N LEU A 170 10.11 8.54 -1.21
CA LEU A 170 10.50 9.68 -0.39
C LEU A 170 10.63 9.21 1.05
N ILE A 171 11.84 9.30 1.62
CA ILE A 171 12.13 8.79 2.97
C ILE A 171 11.98 9.89 4.03
N ARG A 172 12.26 11.14 3.67
CA ARG A 172 12.12 12.32 4.54
C ARG A 172 11.45 13.44 3.77
N SER A 173 10.70 14.26 4.48
CA SER A 173 10.10 15.48 3.96
C SER A 173 11.20 16.47 3.54
N LYS A 174 10.94 17.25 2.48
CA LYS A 174 11.85 18.30 2.02
C LYS A 174 11.75 19.57 2.87
N THR A 175 10.57 19.80 3.44
CA THR A 175 10.29 20.96 4.28
C THR A 175 9.73 20.50 5.62
N ARG A 176 9.87 21.33 6.66
CA ARG A 176 9.16 21.05 7.90
C ARG A 176 7.65 21.16 7.68
N PHE A 177 6.89 20.33 8.39
CA PHE A 177 5.42 20.39 8.41
C PHE A 177 4.91 19.99 9.78
N ALA A 178 3.65 20.29 10.09
CA ALA A 178 3.02 19.88 11.34
C ALA A 178 2.73 18.37 11.31
N GLN A 179 3.77 17.54 11.37
CA GLN A 179 3.68 16.08 11.27
C GLN A 179 2.86 15.49 12.42
N ALA A 180 2.00 14.52 12.11
CA ALA A 180 1.40 13.63 13.10
C ALA A 180 2.44 12.99 14.03
N THR A 181 2.10 12.83 15.30
CA THR A 181 2.94 12.19 16.31
C THR A 181 2.26 10.94 16.87
N GLY A 182 3.06 9.97 17.31
CA GLY A 182 2.55 8.73 17.90
C GLY A 182 3.64 7.69 18.09
N PRO A 183 3.42 6.67 18.94
CA PRO A 183 4.43 5.66 19.28
C PRO A 183 4.82 4.77 18.09
N SER A 184 4.00 4.72 17.05
CA SER A 184 4.20 3.94 15.83
C SER A 184 4.57 4.82 14.61
N LEU A 185 4.81 6.12 14.82
CA LEU A 185 5.22 7.05 13.77
C LEU A 185 6.68 7.50 13.98
N PRO A 186 7.56 7.29 12.99
CA PRO A 186 8.91 7.83 13.03
C PRO A 186 8.91 9.33 12.72
N ASN A 187 9.98 10.02 13.08
CA ASN A 187 10.22 11.38 12.62
C ASN A 187 10.64 11.37 11.15
N VAL A 188 9.81 11.92 10.26
CA VAL A 188 10.08 12.04 8.83
C VAL A 188 10.40 13.46 8.39
N GLN A 189 10.63 14.38 9.34
CA GLN A 189 11.05 15.76 9.06
C GLN A 189 12.40 15.80 8.33
N PRO A 190 12.76 16.92 7.66
CA PRO A 190 14.12 17.11 7.14
C PRO A 190 15.20 16.88 8.21
N LEU A 191 16.40 16.49 7.77
CA LEU A 191 17.57 16.50 8.66
C LEU A 191 17.95 17.95 8.99
N GLU A 192 18.44 18.21 10.20
CA GLU A 192 18.75 19.57 10.67
C GLU A 192 19.79 20.32 9.82
N SER A 193 20.62 19.60 9.05
CA SER A 193 21.59 20.19 8.12
C SER A 193 21.00 20.59 6.75
N GLN A 194 19.72 20.30 6.48
CA GLN A 194 19.04 20.62 5.21
C GLN A 194 18.03 21.76 5.34
N SER A 195 17.95 22.44 6.49
CA SER A 195 17.06 23.58 6.71
C SER A 195 17.70 24.96 6.48
N LEU A 196 18.88 25.00 5.88
CA LEU A 196 19.55 26.22 5.44
C LEU A 196 19.63 26.12 3.91
N ASP A 197 19.15 27.16 3.20
CA ASP A 197 19.09 27.32 1.73
C ASP A 197 17.73 27.08 1.05
N GLN A 198 16.63 27.58 1.64
CA GLN A 198 15.49 28.10 0.87
C GLN A 198 14.94 29.38 1.47
#